data_AF-A0A1X7RTA7-F1
#
_entry.id   AF-A0A1X7RTA7-F1
#
_cell.length_a   1.000
_cell.length_b   1.000
_cell.length_c   1.000
_cell.angle_alpha   90.00
_cell.angle_beta   90.00
_cell.angle_gamma   90.00
#
_symmetry.space_group_name_H-M   'P 1'
#
loop_
_entity.id
_entity.type
_entity.pdbx_description
1 polymer ?
#
loop_
_entity_poly.entity_id
_entity_poly.type
_entity_poly.pdbx_seq_one_letter_code
_entity_poly.pdbx_strand_id
1 'polypeptide(L)'
;MSTDQTLPPLTTSTTTSSTQDPYNENLNPVLTAPQLDTHIDTTPLSPTLERKNSLEKKLQTRPEAEELKERHILLDTDVAPGLQARQKELERQRVADGLRKNLASRPTAPELIERNILPDSKAAPALQSQERELKKHLRADSLEKALQGRPEKGVLVREGILREDEEEGLEGEREESGKEEVVGGNRGIEEVVSGRFELE
;
A
#
# COMPACT_ATOMS: atom_id res chain seq x y z
N MET A 1 58.23 22.13 -54.62
CA MET A 1 57.29 22.97 -53.85
C MET A 1 56.53 22.03 -52.93
N SER A 2 57.12 21.72 -51.78
CA SER A 2 56.52 20.85 -50.76
C SER A 2 55.81 21.74 -49.76
N THR A 3 54.49 21.62 -49.66
CA THR A 3 53.71 22.27 -48.60
C THR A 3 53.74 21.36 -47.38
N ASP A 4 54.54 21.75 -46.39
CA ASP A 4 54.61 21.16 -45.06
C ASP A 4 53.25 21.32 -44.37
N GLN A 5 52.51 20.23 -44.21
CA GLN A 5 51.23 20.20 -43.51
C GLN A 5 51.52 20.01 -42.02
N THR A 6 51.84 21.10 -41.33
CA THR A 6 52.04 21.10 -39.88
C THR A 6 50.71 20.80 -39.19
N LEU A 7 50.60 19.63 -38.56
CA LEU A 7 49.47 19.27 -37.70
C LEU A 7 49.60 19.98 -36.35
N PRO A 8 48.53 20.59 -35.79
CA PRO A 8 48.60 21.22 -34.47
C PRO A 8 48.74 20.16 -33.35
N PRO A 9 49.39 20.52 -32.22
CA PRO A 9 49.64 19.58 -31.13
C PRO A 9 48.35 19.21 -30.37
N LEU A 10 48.29 17.96 -29.91
CA LEU A 10 47.29 17.44 -28.99
C LEU A 10 47.30 18.24 -27.68
N THR A 11 46.17 18.86 -27.34
CA THR A 11 45.99 19.58 -26.08
C THR A 11 45.52 18.62 -24.99
N THR A 12 46.28 18.50 -23.90
CA THR A 12 45.83 17.86 -22.67
C THR A 12 45.00 18.87 -21.87
N SER A 13 43.69 18.67 -21.79
CA SER A 13 42.79 19.51 -21.01
C SER A 13 42.91 19.17 -19.52
N THR A 14 43.65 19.97 -18.75
CA THR A 14 43.58 19.98 -17.29
C THR A 14 42.34 20.80 -16.89
N THR A 15 41.23 20.13 -16.58
CA THR A 15 40.04 20.79 -16.01
C THR A 15 40.29 21.11 -14.54
N THR A 16 40.61 22.37 -14.26
CA THR A 16 40.52 22.94 -12.92
C THR A 16 39.07 23.37 -12.67
N SER A 17 38.39 22.79 -11.68
CA SER A 17 37.05 23.22 -11.28
C SER A 17 37.17 24.39 -10.30
N SER A 18 37.14 25.61 -10.83
CA SER A 18 37.03 26.85 -10.05
C SER A 18 35.60 27.36 -10.16
N THR A 19 34.76 27.06 -9.17
CA THR A 19 33.42 27.65 -9.02
C THR A 19 33.55 28.98 -8.29
N GLN A 20 33.20 30.07 -8.96
CA GLN A 20 33.10 31.41 -8.39
C GLN A 20 31.67 31.91 -8.58
N ASP A 21 30.87 31.84 -7.52
CA ASP A 21 29.54 32.47 -7.45
C ASP A 21 29.64 33.77 -6.63
N PRO A 22 29.09 34.91 -7.13
CA PRO A 22 28.98 36.15 -6.36
C PRO A 22 27.58 36.31 -5.75
N TYR A 23 27.52 36.30 -4.41
CA TYR A 23 26.55 36.89 -3.48
C TYR A 23 25.10 37.18 -3.96
N ASN A 24 24.15 36.43 -3.41
CA ASN A 24 22.83 36.95 -3.00
C ASN A 24 22.53 36.45 -1.57
N GLU A 25 22.70 37.35 -0.61
CA GLU A 25 22.32 37.22 0.79
C GLU A 25 20.79 37.17 0.91
N ASN A 26 20.21 35.97 0.96
CA ASN A 26 18.85 35.80 1.45
C ASN A 26 18.80 34.68 2.48
N LEU A 27 18.97 35.12 3.73
CA LEU A 27 18.68 34.48 5.02
C LEU A 27 17.89 33.16 4.93
N ASN A 28 18.63 32.05 4.81
CA ASN A 28 18.16 30.79 5.38
C ASN A 28 18.61 30.79 6.85
N PRO A 29 17.72 30.75 7.84
CA PRO A 29 18.14 30.52 9.20
C PRO A 29 18.80 29.15 9.23
N VAL A 30 20.11 29.17 9.42
CA VAL A 30 20.92 28.00 9.75
C VAL A 30 20.13 27.21 10.79
N LEU A 31 19.65 26.03 10.40
CA LEU A 31 19.33 24.99 11.37
C LEU A 31 20.68 24.63 11.98
N THR A 32 21.05 25.42 12.99
CA THR A 32 22.12 25.15 13.93
C THR A 32 21.83 23.73 14.40
N ALA A 33 22.65 22.77 13.94
CA ALA A 33 22.72 21.48 14.59
C ALA A 33 22.77 21.77 16.09
N PRO A 34 21.93 21.12 16.92
CA PRO A 34 21.98 21.38 18.35
C PRO A 34 23.44 21.18 18.74
N GLN A 35 24.09 22.27 19.13
CA GLN A 35 25.43 22.23 19.67
C GLN A 35 25.28 21.28 20.85
N LEU A 36 25.78 20.05 20.70
CA LEU A 36 25.87 19.14 21.81
C LEU A 36 26.80 19.88 22.76
N ASP A 37 26.24 20.49 23.79
CA ASP A 37 26.99 21.07 24.88
C ASP A 37 27.85 19.94 25.43
N THR A 38 29.10 19.88 24.98
CA THR A 38 30.14 19.02 25.55
C THR A 38 30.60 19.61 26.87
N HIS A 39 29.66 20.14 27.66
CA HIS A 39 29.86 20.50 29.05
C HIS A 39 30.13 19.19 29.78
N ILE A 40 31.39 18.77 29.75
CA ILE A 40 31.91 17.68 30.54
C ILE A 40 31.56 18.05 31.98
N ASP A 41 30.63 17.31 32.56
CA ASP A 41 30.25 17.46 33.96
C ASP A 41 31.46 17.03 34.80
N THR A 42 32.30 18.01 35.16
CA THR A 42 33.46 17.83 36.02
C THR A 42 33.08 17.74 37.50
N THR A 43 31.78 17.74 37.83
CA THR A 43 31.33 17.53 39.20
C THR A 43 31.80 16.15 39.68
N PRO A 44 32.43 16.06 40.87
CA PRO A 44 32.98 14.81 41.35
C PRO A 44 31.91 13.72 41.36
N LEU A 45 32.26 12.49 40.96
CA LEU A 45 31.37 11.32 40.95
C LEU A 45 30.83 10.92 42.35
N SER A 46 31.21 11.68 43.38
CA SER A 46 30.66 11.57 44.73
C SER A 46 29.13 11.53 44.69
N PRO A 47 28.49 10.63 45.47
CA PRO A 47 27.04 10.49 45.49
C PRO A 47 26.42 11.68 46.24
N THR A 48 26.31 12.83 45.58
CA THR A 48 25.65 14.02 46.10
C THR A 48 24.15 13.75 46.22
N LEU A 49 23.52 14.33 47.25
CA LEU A 49 22.09 14.17 47.51
C LEU A 49 21.23 14.64 46.33
N GLU A 50 21.64 15.74 45.67
CA GLU A 50 20.99 16.28 44.48
C GLU A 50 20.99 15.31 43.30
N ARG A 51 22.13 14.63 43.06
CA ARG A 51 22.25 13.60 42.02
C ARG A 51 21.33 12.41 42.30
N LYS A 52 21.21 11.99 43.58
CA LYS A 52 20.29 10.92 43.99
C LYS A 52 18.83 11.31 43.74
N ASN A 53 18.42 12.50 44.17
CA ASN A 53 17.05 12.99 44.00
C ASN A 53 16.66 13.12 42.51
N SER A 54 17.58 13.62 41.67
CA SER A 54 17.35 13.74 40.22
C SER A 54 17.22 12.38 39.53
N LEU A 55 18.06 11.41 39.92
CA LEU A 55 18.01 10.04 39.40
C LEU A 55 16.70 9.35 39.80
N GLU A 56 16.31 9.45 41.07
CA GLU A 56 15.07 8.87 41.58
C GLU A 56 13.85 9.37 40.79
N LYS A 57 13.75 10.68 40.56
CA LYS A 57 12.68 11.26 39.73
C LYS A 57 12.65 10.68 38.31
N LYS A 58 13.82 10.52 37.67
CA LYS A 58 13.92 9.96 36.31
C LYS A 58 13.56 8.47 36.26
N LEU A 59 13.86 7.72 37.32
CA LEU A 59 13.49 6.30 37.43
C LEU A 59 11.98 6.14 37.64
N GLN A 60 11.33 7.02 38.38
CA GLN A 60 9.87 7.02 38.55
C GLN A 60 9.12 7.31 37.24
N THR A 61 9.68 8.16 36.38
CA THR A 61 9.10 8.50 35.07
C THR A 61 9.66 7.67 33.93
N ARG A 62 10.34 6.55 34.22
CA ARG A 62 10.96 5.71 33.19
C ARG A 62 9.87 4.94 32.43
N PRO A 63 9.89 4.91 31.09
CA PRO A 63 8.98 4.07 30.32
C PRO A 63 9.28 2.59 30.51
N GLU A 64 8.22 1.78 30.42
CA GLU A 64 8.33 0.33 30.50
C GLU A 64 9.08 -0.25 29.29
N ALA A 65 9.70 -1.42 29.46
CA ALA A 65 10.46 -2.04 28.38
C ALA A 65 9.56 -2.40 27.18
N GLU A 66 8.31 -2.77 27.42
CA GLU A 66 7.31 -3.06 26.38
C GLU A 66 6.99 -1.82 25.55
N GLU A 67 6.75 -0.67 26.20
CA GLU A 67 6.50 0.60 25.52
C GLU A 67 7.68 1.02 24.62
N LEU A 68 8.92 0.74 25.04
CA LEU A 68 10.10 0.99 24.21
C LEU A 68 10.16 0.07 22.98
N LYS A 69 9.62 -1.15 23.06
CA LYS A 69 9.51 -2.07 21.92
C LYS A 69 8.44 -1.62 20.93
N GLU A 70 7.27 -1.24 21.44
CA GLU A 70 6.16 -0.69 20.65
C GLU A 70 6.57 0.57 19.90
N ARG A 71 7.36 1.45 20.54
CA ARG A 71 7.93 2.65 19.92
C ARG A 71 9.13 2.36 19.00
N HIS A 72 9.49 1.09 18.80
CA HIS A 72 10.62 0.63 17.99
C HIS A 72 11.99 1.20 18.41
N ILE A 73 12.15 1.55 19.69
CA ILE A 73 13.43 1.98 20.27
C ILE A 73 14.23 0.75 20.71
N LEU A 74 13.58 -0.16 21.44
CA LEU A 74 14.14 -1.46 21.81
C LEU A 74 13.68 -2.51 20.79
N LEU A 75 14.59 -3.39 20.36
CA LEU A 75 14.21 -4.49 19.46
C LEU A 75 13.45 -5.56 20.25
N ASP A 76 12.35 -6.05 19.67
CA ASP A 76 11.60 -7.17 20.23
C ASP A 76 12.18 -8.51 19.74
N THR A 77 13.34 -8.87 20.28
CA THR A 77 14.05 -10.10 19.91
C THR A 77 14.64 -10.76 21.13
N ASP A 78 14.49 -12.08 21.26
CA ASP A 78 15.13 -12.88 22.33
C ASP A 78 16.60 -13.18 22.06
N VAL A 79 17.14 -12.66 20.96
CA VAL A 79 18.52 -12.86 20.52
C VAL A 79 19.46 -11.94 21.28
N ALA A 80 20.63 -12.47 21.64
CA ALA A 80 21.67 -11.72 22.32
C ALA A 80 22.00 -10.39 21.62
N PRO A 81 22.22 -9.27 22.35
CA PRO A 81 22.42 -7.94 21.77
C PRO A 81 23.48 -7.85 20.66
N GLY A 82 24.55 -8.64 20.76
CA GLY A 82 25.62 -8.67 19.75
C GLY A 82 25.22 -9.28 18.41
N LEU A 83 24.15 -10.08 18.35
CA LEU A 83 23.68 -10.76 17.13
C LEU A 83 22.45 -10.10 16.50
N GLN A 84 21.78 -9.19 17.20
CA GLN A 84 20.56 -8.51 16.71
C GLN A 84 20.77 -7.83 15.35
N ALA A 85 21.92 -7.20 15.15
CA ALA A 85 22.26 -6.57 13.87
C ALA A 85 22.34 -7.59 12.72
N ARG A 86 22.90 -8.78 12.96
CA ARG A 86 23.01 -9.85 11.97
C ARG A 86 21.65 -10.48 11.68
N GLN A 87 20.81 -10.67 12.70
CA GLN A 87 19.44 -11.15 12.53
C GLN A 87 18.63 -10.20 11.63
N LYS A 88 18.67 -8.89 11.91
CA LYS A 88 17.96 -7.89 11.10
C LYS A 88 18.44 -7.86 9.65
N GLU A 89 19.75 -8.00 9.43
CA GLU A 89 20.30 -8.07 8.07
C GLU A 89 19.83 -9.34 7.33
N LEU A 90 19.81 -10.49 8.00
CA LEU A 90 19.27 -11.73 7.43
C LEU A 90 17.79 -11.59 7.07
N GLU A 91 16.99 -11.01 7.97
CA GLU A 91 15.56 -10.75 7.73
C GLU A 91 15.37 -9.83 6.53
N ARG A 92 16.14 -8.74 6.45
CA ARG A 92 16.12 -7.83 5.30
C ARG A 92 16.45 -8.55 4.00
N GLN A 93 17.45 -9.43 4.00
CA GLN A 93 17.82 -10.22 2.82
C GLN A 93 16.70 -11.17 2.41
N ARG A 94 16.09 -11.89 3.36
CA ARG A 94 14.93 -12.77 3.11
C ARG A 94 13.76 -12.01 2.50
N VAL A 95 13.42 -10.84 3.06
CA VAL A 95 12.37 -9.97 2.51
C VAL A 95 12.74 -9.49 1.12
N ALA A 96 13.99 -9.06 0.90
CA ALA A 96 14.45 -8.61 -0.41
C ALA A 96 14.37 -9.73 -1.47
N ASP A 97 14.76 -10.95 -1.14
CA ASP A 97 14.68 -12.10 -2.04
C ASP A 97 13.24 -12.51 -2.31
N GLY A 98 12.37 -12.48 -1.30
CA GLY A 98 10.93 -12.68 -1.45
C GLY A 98 10.32 -11.64 -2.39
N LEU A 99 10.67 -10.36 -2.22
CA LEU A 99 10.21 -9.29 -3.11
C LEU A 99 10.72 -9.46 -4.54
N ARG A 100 12.00 -9.83 -4.73
CA ARG A 100 12.57 -10.11 -6.06
C ARG A 100 11.79 -11.20 -6.78
N LYS A 101 11.48 -12.30 -6.09
CA LYS A 101 10.68 -13.40 -6.64
C LYS A 101 9.28 -12.93 -7.06
N ASN A 102 8.58 -12.20 -6.18
CA ASN A 102 7.23 -11.69 -6.46
C ASN A 102 7.21 -10.66 -7.61
N LEU A 103 8.24 -9.83 -7.72
CA LEU A 103 8.38 -8.88 -8.83
C LEU A 103 8.67 -9.59 -10.16
N ALA A 104 9.44 -10.67 -10.15
CA ALA A 104 9.72 -11.47 -11.35
C ALA A 104 8.46 -12.17 -11.87
N SER A 105 7.57 -12.62 -10.99
CA SER A 105 6.29 -13.26 -11.33
C SER A 105 5.10 -12.30 -11.28
N ARG A 106 5.32 -10.99 -11.46
CA ARG A 106 4.27 -9.98 -11.34
C ARG A 106 3.25 -10.13 -12.49
N PRO A 107 1.96 -10.39 -12.19
CA PRO A 107 0.91 -10.46 -13.23
C PRO A 107 0.75 -9.13 -13.96
N THR A 108 0.39 -9.21 -15.23
CA THR A 108 0.12 -8.02 -16.05
C THR A 108 -1.30 -7.48 -15.78
N ALA A 109 -1.53 -6.19 -16.07
CA ALA A 109 -2.85 -5.59 -15.93
C ALA A 109 -3.97 -6.34 -16.69
N PRO A 110 -3.79 -6.78 -17.96
CA PRO A 110 -4.82 -7.56 -18.67
C PRO A 110 -5.12 -8.90 -17.99
N GLU A 111 -4.12 -9.63 -17.48
CA GLU A 111 -4.36 -10.87 -16.73
C GLU A 111 -5.23 -10.65 -15.48
N LEU A 112 -5.07 -9.50 -14.82
CA LEU A 112 -5.90 -9.13 -13.66
C LEU A 112 -7.34 -8.77 -14.07
N ILE A 113 -7.54 -8.22 -15.26
CA ILE A 113 -8.86 -7.94 -15.83
C ILE A 113 -9.57 -9.25 -16.18
N GLU A 114 -8.87 -10.19 -16.83
CA GLU A 114 -9.39 -11.52 -17.17
C GLU A 114 -9.82 -12.29 -15.91
N ARG A 115 -9.06 -12.14 -14.82
CA ARG A 115 -9.39 -12.72 -13.50
C ARG A 115 -10.46 -11.93 -12.72
N ASN A 116 -11.05 -10.88 -13.30
CA ASN A 116 -12.03 -9.99 -12.66
C ASN A 116 -11.55 -9.35 -11.35
N ILE A 117 -10.23 -9.16 -11.18
CA ILE A 117 -9.65 -8.47 -10.02
C ILE A 117 -9.62 -6.96 -10.27
N LEU A 118 -9.24 -6.55 -11.49
CA LEU A 118 -9.24 -5.16 -11.94
C LEU A 118 -10.43 -4.91 -12.88
N PRO A 119 -11.12 -3.75 -12.80
CA PRO A 119 -12.16 -3.42 -13.77
C PRO A 119 -11.55 -3.12 -15.14
N ASP A 120 -12.21 -3.59 -16.19
CA ASP A 120 -11.94 -3.15 -17.57
C ASP A 120 -12.52 -1.73 -17.77
N SER A 121 -11.76 -0.72 -17.33
CA SER A 121 -12.11 0.69 -17.49
C SER A 121 -10.88 1.56 -17.71
N LYS A 122 -11.07 2.62 -18.49
CA LYS A 122 -10.10 3.69 -18.71
C LYS A 122 -10.24 4.85 -17.71
N ALA A 123 -11.22 4.79 -16.81
CA ALA A 123 -11.44 5.81 -15.79
C ALA A 123 -10.28 5.85 -14.77
N ALA A 124 -10.03 7.04 -14.22
CA ALA A 124 -9.06 7.22 -13.16
C ALA A 124 -9.45 6.39 -11.92
N PRO A 125 -8.49 5.89 -11.10
CA PRO A 125 -8.77 5.00 -9.97
C PRO A 125 -9.85 5.52 -9.01
N ALA A 126 -9.89 6.83 -8.76
CA ALA A 126 -10.88 7.45 -7.88
C ALA A 126 -12.32 7.38 -8.42
N LEU A 127 -12.52 7.24 -9.73
CA LEU A 127 -13.84 7.25 -10.38
C LEU A 127 -14.36 5.86 -10.74
N GLN A 128 -13.50 4.83 -10.68
CA GLN A 128 -13.87 3.46 -11.07
C GLN A 128 -15.05 2.92 -10.25
N SER A 129 -15.15 3.30 -8.97
CA SER A 129 -16.26 2.90 -8.10
C SER A 129 -17.60 3.47 -8.58
N GLN A 130 -17.63 4.79 -8.84
CA GLN A 130 -18.82 5.51 -9.32
C GLN A 130 -19.24 5.04 -10.71
N GLU A 131 -18.27 4.82 -11.61
CA GLU A 131 -18.55 4.29 -12.94
C GLU A 131 -19.19 2.90 -12.87
N ARG A 132 -18.65 2.00 -12.03
CA ARG A 132 -19.20 0.65 -11.85
C ARG A 132 -20.63 0.69 -11.33
N GLU A 133 -20.90 1.56 -10.37
CA GLU A 133 -22.22 1.77 -9.80
C GLU A 133 -23.20 2.29 -10.86
N LEU A 134 -22.84 3.35 -11.58
CA LEU A 134 -23.64 3.87 -12.68
C LEU A 134 -23.90 2.80 -13.75
N LYS A 135 -22.87 2.07 -14.17
CA LYS A 135 -22.99 0.99 -15.16
C LYS A 135 -23.89 -0.15 -14.66
N LYS A 136 -23.96 -0.38 -13.35
CA LYS A 136 -24.89 -1.35 -12.76
C LYS A 136 -26.33 -0.85 -12.87
N HIS A 137 -26.59 0.40 -12.49
CA HIS A 137 -27.93 1.01 -12.61
C HIS A 137 -28.41 1.05 -14.06
N LEU A 138 -27.58 1.53 -14.99
CA LEU A 138 -27.92 1.56 -16.42
C LEU A 138 -28.26 0.18 -16.98
N ARG A 139 -27.54 -0.87 -16.54
CA ARG A 139 -27.88 -2.25 -16.93
C ARG A 139 -29.19 -2.71 -16.31
N ALA A 140 -29.47 -2.37 -15.05
CA ALA A 140 -30.72 -2.73 -14.39
C ALA A 140 -31.92 -2.09 -15.11
N ASP A 141 -31.86 -0.78 -15.37
CA ASP A 141 -32.92 -0.04 -16.07
C ASP A 141 -33.14 -0.59 -17.49
N SER A 142 -32.05 -0.90 -18.21
CA SER A 142 -32.13 -1.52 -19.54
C SER A 142 -32.77 -2.90 -19.50
N LEU A 143 -32.46 -3.70 -18.49
CA LEU A 143 -33.02 -5.03 -18.30
C LEU A 143 -34.51 -4.95 -17.95
N GLU A 144 -34.89 -4.03 -17.05
CA GLU A 144 -36.28 -3.80 -16.66
C GLU A 144 -37.14 -3.47 -17.87
N LYS A 145 -36.68 -2.53 -18.72
CA LYS A 145 -37.38 -2.18 -19.96
C LYS A 145 -37.51 -3.37 -20.92
N ALA A 146 -36.48 -4.20 -21.04
CA ALA A 146 -36.53 -5.40 -21.90
C ALA A 146 -37.52 -6.44 -21.37
N LEU A 147 -37.63 -6.56 -20.05
CA LEU A 147 -38.57 -7.49 -19.40
C LEU A 147 -40.03 -7.01 -19.48
N GLN A 148 -40.29 -5.70 -19.53
CA GLN A 148 -41.65 -5.17 -19.76
C GLN A 148 -42.22 -5.61 -21.11
N GLY A 149 -41.37 -5.76 -22.13
CA GLY A 149 -41.73 -6.26 -23.46
C GLY A 149 -41.62 -7.79 -23.62
N ARG A 150 -41.56 -8.55 -22.52
CA ARG A 150 -41.37 -10.00 -22.58
C ARG A 150 -42.56 -10.66 -23.32
N PRO A 151 -42.34 -11.37 -24.43
CA PRO A 151 -43.42 -12.03 -25.16
C PRO A 151 -44.04 -13.14 -24.31
N GLU A 152 -45.36 -13.30 -24.44
CA GLU A 152 -46.08 -14.40 -23.81
C GLU A 152 -45.71 -15.73 -24.47
N LYS A 153 -45.83 -16.83 -23.70
CA LYS A 153 -45.48 -18.19 -24.13
C LYS A 153 -46.13 -18.61 -25.46
N GLY A 154 -47.39 -18.26 -25.69
CA GLY A 154 -48.09 -18.61 -26.93
C GLY A 154 -47.52 -17.92 -28.18
N VAL A 155 -46.83 -16.78 -28.03
CA VAL A 155 -46.12 -16.13 -29.14
C VAL A 155 -44.89 -16.98 -29.52
N LEU A 156 -44.18 -17.55 -28.55
CA LEU A 156 -43.01 -18.41 -28.77
C LEU A 156 -43.39 -19.74 -29.44
N VAL A 157 -44.56 -20.28 -29.11
CA VAL A 157 -45.14 -21.48 -29.78
C VAL A 157 -45.44 -21.18 -31.24
N ARG A 158 -46.10 -20.04 -31.52
CA ARG A 158 -46.43 -19.62 -32.88
C ARG A 158 -45.20 -19.38 -33.75
N GLU A 159 -44.12 -18.86 -33.16
CA GLU A 159 -42.83 -18.68 -33.84
C GLU A 159 -42.02 -19.98 -33.99
N GLY A 160 -42.51 -21.10 -33.45
CA GLY A 160 -41.86 -22.42 -33.53
C GLY A 160 -40.62 -22.57 -32.64
N ILE A 161 -40.43 -21.67 -31.66
CA ILE A 161 -39.34 -21.71 -30.69
C ILE A 161 -39.69 -22.67 -29.54
N LEU A 162 -40.96 -22.70 -29.12
CA LEU A 162 -41.49 -23.57 -28.06
C LEU A 162 -42.45 -24.62 -28.65
N ARG A 163 -42.45 -25.85 -28.12
CA ARG A 163 -43.40 -26.90 -28.55
C ARG A 163 -44.73 -26.76 -27.81
N GLU A 164 -45.83 -27.12 -28.47
CA GLU A 164 -47.20 -27.05 -27.90
C GLU A 164 -47.33 -27.94 -26.64
N ASP A 165 -46.70 -29.11 -26.63
CA ASP A 165 -46.67 -30.05 -25.51
C ASP A 165 -45.88 -29.51 -24.28
N GLU A 166 -45.03 -28.50 -24.46
CA GLU A 166 -44.32 -27.81 -23.38
C GLU A 166 -45.12 -26.58 -22.86
N GLU A 167 -46.24 -26.22 -23.51
CA GLU A 167 -47.10 -25.08 -23.13
C GLU A 167 -47.90 -25.35 -21.85
N GLU A 168 -48.34 -26.61 -21.65
CA GLU A 168 -49.13 -27.08 -20.50
C GLU A 168 -48.25 -27.43 -19.28
N GLY A 169 -46.99 -27.83 -19.49
CA GLY A 169 -46.10 -28.31 -18.42
C GLY A 169 -45.47 -27.23 -17.52
N LEU A 170 -45.66 -25.95 -17.84
CA LEU A 170 -45.06 -24.81 -17.11
C LEU A 170 -46.02 -24.14 -16.11
N GLU A 171 -47.19 -24.71 -15.88
CA GLU A 171 -48.06 -24.40 -14.74
C GLU A 171 -47.49 -25.01 -13.44
N GLY A 172 -46.20 -24.82 -13.22
CA GLY A 172 -45.50 -25.25 -12.02
C GLY A 172 -45.92 -24.38 -10.85
N GLU A 173 -46.42 -25.04 -9.81
CA GLU A 173 -46.86 -24.48 -8.54
C GLU A 173 -45.94 -23.36 -8.05
N ARG A 174 -46.49 -22.15 -7.96
CA ARG A 174 -45.82 -21.03 -7.28
C ARG A 174 -45.87 -21.32 -5.78
N GLU A 175 -44.89 -22.05 -5.27
CA GLU A 175 -44.60 -21.98 -3.84
C GLU A 175 -44.22 -20.53 -3.52
N GLU A 176 -45.06 -19.89 -2.72
CA GLU A 176 -44.85 -18.57 -2.14
C GLU A 176 -43.66 -18.64 -1.17
N SER A 177 -42.44 -18.63 -1.69
CA SER A 177 -41.24 -18.47 -0.86
C SER A 177 -41.30 -17.06 -0.26
N GLY A 178 -41.50 -17.01 1.04
CA GLY A 178 -41.80 -15.83 1.83
C GLY A 178 -40.92 -14.61 1.54
N LYS A 179 -41.55 -13.45 1.72
CA LYS A 179 -40.92 -12.13 1.75
C LYS A 179 -39.83 -12.10 2.81
N GLU A 180 -38.60 -12.44 2.46
CA GLU A 180 -37.45 -12.11 3.30
C GLU A 180 -37.16 -10.63 3.07
N GLU A 181 -37.56 -9.80 4.03
CA GLU A 181 -37.19 -8.39 4.11
C GLU A 181 -35.66 -8.30 4.11
N VAL A 182 -35.07 -8.00 2.95
CA VAL A 182 -33.66 -7.62 2.87
C VAL A 182 -33.55 -6.21 3.43
N VAL A 183 -33.50 -6.12 4.75
CA VAL A 183 -33.05 -4.92 5.46
C VAL A 183 -31.66 -4.61 4.94
N GLY A 184 -31.55 -3.53 4.16
CA GLY A 184 -30.31 -2.97 3.68
C GLY A 184 -29.46 -2.48 4.85
N GLY A 185 -28.80 -3.42 5.54
CA GLY A 185 -27.72 -3.12 6.45
C GLY A 185 -26.50 -2.74 5.62
N ASN A 186 -26.21 -1.44 5.54
CA ASN A 186 -24.86 -0.96 5.31
C ASN A 186 -23.96 -1.52 6.43
N ARG A 187 -23.50 -2.77 6.27
CA ARG A 187 -22.43 -3.32 7.08
C ARG A 187 -21.16 -2.63 6.62
N GLY A 188 -20.77 -1.61 7.39
CA GLY A 188 -19.44 -1.07 7.36
C GLY A 188 -18.43 -2.21 7.37
N ILE A 189 -17.40 -2.05 6.54
CA ILE A 189 -16.24 -2.91 6.52
C ILE A 189 -15.52 -2.63 7.84
N GLU A 190 -15.91 -3.30 8.93
CA GLU A 190 -15.10 -3.38 10.14
C GLU A 190 -13.91 -4.29 9.85
N GLU A 191 -12.72 -3.77 10.16
CA GLU A 191 -11.44 -4.45 10.12
C GLU A 191 -11.51 -5.82 10.78
N VAL A 192 -11.06 -6.85 10.06
CA VAL A 192 -10.64 -8.11 10.68
C VAL A 192 -9.14 -8.28 10.43
N VAL A 193 -8.35 -7.56 11.22
CA VAL A 193 -6.95 -7.90 11.47
C VAL A 193 -6.91 -8.79 12.71
N SER A 194 -6.90 -10.11 12.53
CA SER A 194 -6.21 -11.05 13.43
C SER A 194 -6.18 -12.46 12.85
N GLY A 195 -5.31 -12.66 11.86
CA GLY A 195 -4.85 -14.00 11.48
C GLY A 195 -3.85 -14.50 12.52
N ARG A 196 -4.33 -15.24 13.52
CA ARG A 196 -3.53 -16.01 14.47
C ARG A 196 -2.95 -17.22 13.73
N PHE A 197 -1.65 -17.17 13.41
CA PHE A 197 -0.91 -18.25 12.76
C PHE A 197 -0.41 -19.22 13.84
N GLU A 198 -1.02 -20.39 13.95
CA GLU A 198 -0.47 -21.50 14.74
C GLU A 198 0.63 -22.19 13.91
N LEU A 199 1.79 -22.40 14.53
CA LEU A 199 2.90 -23.20 14.00
C LEU A 199 2.90 -24.55 14.72
N GLU A 200 2.80 -25.64 13.96
CA GLU A 200 3.37 -26.94 14.33
C GLU A 200 4.88 -26.95 14.04
#